data_AF-A0A7C9MWE9-F1
#
_entry.id   AF-A0A7C9MWE9-F1
#
_cell.length_a   1.000
_cell.length_b   1.000
_cell.length_c   1.000
_cell.angle_alpha   90.00
_cell.angle_beta   90.00
_cell.angle_gamma   90.00
#
_symmetry.space_group_name_H-M   'P 1'
#
loop_
_entity.id
_entity.type
_entity.pdbx_description
1 polymer ?
#
loop_
_entity_poly.entity_id
_entity_poly.type
_entity_poly.pdbx_seq_one_letter_code
_entity_poly.pdbx_strand_id
1 'polypeptide(L)' 'VVAGDGRALARALRVAGKVEPVFVDQIADMAQAVLDNARDGDVVLCMGAGTIGAVPAQVVALAAATAGVKEVAA' A
#
# COMPACT_ATOMS: atom_id res chain seq x y z
N VAL A 1 -24.03 -6.25 13.05
CA VAL A 1 -22.67 -5.79 12.66
C VAL A 1 -22.19 -6.70 11.54
N VAL A 2 -22.12 -6.20 10.31
CA VAL A 2 -21.55 -6.91 9.14
C VAL A 2 -20.04 -6.70 9.22
N ALA A 3 -19.35 -7.49 10.03
CA ALA A 3 -17.95 -7.27 10.39
C ALA A 3 -17.00 -7.91 9.34
N GLY A 4 -16.13 -7.09 8.72
CA GLY A 4 -14.83 -7.56 8.22
C GLY A 4 -14.46 -7.32 6.75
N ASP A 5 -15.35 -6.86 5.87
CA ASP A 5 -15.00 -6.68 4.44
C ASP A 5 -14.33 -5.32 4.18
N GLY A 6 -13.07 -5.36 3.72
CA GLY A 6 -12.29 -4.17 3.40
C GLY A 6 -12.87 -3.35 2.23
N ARG A 7 -13.59 -3.97 1.29
CA ARG A 7 -14.24 -3.24 0.18
C ARG A 7 -15.39 -2.37 0.70
N ALA A 8 -16.18 -2.89 1.62
CA ALA A 8 -17.24 -2.13 2.29
C ALA A 8 -16.66 -0.95 3.07
N LEU A 9 -15.55 -1.15 3.80
CA LEU A 9 -14.85 -0.07 4.51
C LEU A 9 -14.32 1.01 3.56
N ALA A 10 -13.67 0.62 2.47
CA ALA A 10 -13.16 1.57 1.47
C ALA A 10 -14.29 2.40 0.84
N ARG A 11 -15.44 1.78 0.56
CA ARG A 11 -16.63 2.52 0.09
C ARG A 11 -17.15 3.51 1.14
N ALA A 12 -17.26 3.11 2.39
CA ALA A 12 -17.73 3.99 3.46
C ALA A 12 -16.81 5.21 3.65
N LEU A 13 -15.49 5.01 3.62
CA LEU A 13 -14.50 6.09 3.71
C LEU A 13 -14.61 7.07 2.53
N ARG A 14 -14.79 6.56 1.31
CA ARG A 14 -15.01 7.38 0.11
C ARG A 14 -16.28 8.22 0.21
N VAL A 15 -17.39 7.61 0.65
CA VAL A 15 -18.67 8.34 0.85
C VAL A 15 -18.55 9.42 1.92
N ALA A 16 -17.72 9.20 2.96
CA ALA A 16 -17.44 10.21 3.98
C ALA A 16 -16.64 11.42 3.44
N GLY A 17 -16.07 11.33 2.23
CA GLY A 17 -15.55 12.46 1.46
C GLY A 17 -14.24 13.08 1.97
N LYS A 18 -13.58 12.46 2.96
CA LYS A 18 -12.31 12.97 3.52
C LYS A 18 -11.07 12.45 2.82
N VAL A 19 -11.14 11.22 2.33
CA VAL A 19 -10.03 10.50 1.71
C VAL A 19 -10.55 9.61 0.60
N GLU A 20 -9.72 9.35 -0.40
CA GLU A 20 -9.99 8.43 -1.50
C GLU A 20 -9.14 7.17 -1.30
N PRO A 21 -9.68 6.10 -0.67
CA PRO A 21 -8.89 4.92 -0.36
C PRO A 21 -8.67 4.05 -1.60
N VAL A 22 -7.44 3.59 -1.78
CA VAL A 22 -7.10 2.52 -2.71
C VAL A 22 -7.29 1.19 -1.99
N PHE A 23 -8.18 0.33 -2.51
CA PHE A 23 -8.37 -1.01 -1.98
C PHE A 23 -7.51 -2.01 -2.78
N VAL A 24 -6.68 -2.77 -2.07
CA VAL A 24 -5.82 -3.82 -2.65
C VAL A 24 -6.40 -5.17 -2.24
N ASP A 25 -6.80 -5.98 -3.22
CA ASP A 25 -7.53 -7.24 -2.98
C ASP A 25 -6.63 -8.36 -2.46
N GLN A 26 -5.36 -8.39 -2.90
CA GLN A 26 -4.38 -9.39 -2.51
C GLN A 26 -3.20 -8.75 -1.79
N ILE A 27 -2.83 -9.30 -0.64
CA ILE A 27 -1.73 -8.76 0.17
C ILE A 27 -0.39 -8.81 -0.57
N ALA A 28 -0.22 -9.74 -1.53
CA ALA A 28 0.96 -9.85 -2.36
C ALA A 28 1.19 -8.61 -3.24
N ASP A 29 0.13 -7.89 -3.61
CA ASP A 29 0.20 -6.70 -4.47
C ASP A 29 0.47 -5.41 -3.67
N MET A 30 0.40 -5.49 -2.34
CA MET A 30 0.45 -4.32 -1.45
C MET A 30 1.78 -3.56 -1.57
N ALA A 31 2.91 -4.28 -1.65
CA ALA A 31 4.22 -3.64 -1.73
C ALA A 31 4.37 -2.80 -3.01
N GLN A 32 3.91 -3.32 -4.14
CA GLN A 32 3.90 -2.59 -5.41
C GLN A 32 2.95 -1.39 -5.32
N ALA A 33 1.73 -1.58 -4.80
CA ALA A 33 0.77 -0.50 -4.63
C ALA A 33 1.31 0.66 -3.76
N VAL A 34 2.09 0.35 -2.71
CA VAL A 34 2.78 1.37 -1.91
C VAL A 34 3.77 2.16 -2.78
N LEU A 35 4.63 1.49 -3.55
CA LEU A 35 5.63 2.15 -4.39
C LEU A 35 5.03 2.99 -5.52
N ASP A 36 3.90 2.55 -6.08
CA ASP A 36 3.20 3.27 -7.15
C ASP A 36 2.58 4.59 -6.65
N ASN A 37 2.26 4.68 -5.35
CA ASN A 37 1.57 5.83 -4.76
C ASN A 37 2.49 6.73 -3.92
N ALA A 38 3.56 6.18 -3.34
CA ALA A 38 4.48 6.90 -2.49
C ALA A 38 5.28 7.96 -3.27
N ARG A 39 5.52 9.10 -2.63
CA ARG A 39 6.33 10.22 -3.13
C ARG A 39 7.54 10.43 -2.23
N ASP A 40 8.50 11.19 -2.74
CA ASP A 40 9.64 11.59 -1.93
C ASP A 40 9.20 12.37 -0.69
N GLY A 41 9.81 12.07 0.45
CA GLY A 41 9.44 12.62 1.76
C GLY A 41 8.22 11.98 2.44
N ASP A 42 7.51 11.04 1.81
CA ASP A 42 6.40 10.34 2.45
C ASP A 42 6.89 9.35 3.53
N VAL A 43 6.08 9.18 4.57
CA VAL A 43 6.28 8.14 5.60
C VAL A 43 5.19 7.09 5.46
N VAL A 44 5.60 5.85 5.19
CA VAL A 44 4.69 4.71 5.05
C VAL A 44 4.48 4.04 6.40
N LEU A 45 3.25 4.04 6.90
CA LEU A 45 2.85 3.32 8.11
C LEU A 45 2.12 2.03 7.73
N CYS A 46 2.74 0.88 8.02
CA CYS A 46 2.06 -0.41 7.95
C CYS A 46 1.36 -0.70 9.28
N MET A 47 0.03 -0.81 9.27
CA MET A 47 -0.79 -0.95 10.47
C MET A 47 -1.65 -2.22 10.43
N GLY A 48 -1.88 -2.82 11.60
CA GLY A 48 -2.69 -4.03 11.76
C GLY A 48 -1.89 -5.18 12.36
N ALA A 49 -2.35 -6.41 12.13
CA ALA A 49 -1.74 -7.65 12.58
C ALA A 49 -1.77 -8.71 11.47
N GLY A 50 -1.06 -9.83 11.66
CA GLY A 50 -1.01 -10.90 10.68
C GLY A 50 -0.07 -10.60 9.51
N THR A 51 -0.49 -10.96 8.29
CA THR A 51 0.36 -10.93 7.08
C THR A 51 0.86 -9.55 6.69
N ILE A 52 0.19 -8.47 7.12
CA ILE A 52 0.64 -7.09 6.90
C ILE A 52 2.04 -6.83 7.48
N GLY A 53 2.44 -7.56 8.54
CA GLY A 53 3.76 -7.41 9.16
C GLY A 53 4.94 -7.77 8.24
N ALA A 54 4.68 -8.51 7.16
CA ALA A 54 5.71 -8.84 6.16
C ALA A 54 5.90 -7.75 5.09
N VAL A 55 4.89 -6.89 4.88
CA VAL A 55 4.88 -5.90 3.78
C VAL A 55 6.02 -4.87 3.87
N PRO A 56 6.40 -4.31 5.04
CA PRO A 56 7.51 -3.35 5.11
C PRO A 56 8.82 -3.89 4.50
N ALA A 57 9.16 -5.14 4.80
CA ALA A 57 10.37 -5.77 4.26
C ALA A 57 10.27 -5.98 2.74
N GLN A 58 9.09 -6.34 2.23
CA GLN A 58 8.83 -6.50 0.79
C GLN A 58 8.95 -5.16 0.04
N VAL A 59 8.44 -4.07 0.61
CA VAL A 59 8.55 -2.71 0.04
C VAL A 59 10.03 -2.32 -0.10
N VAL A 60 10.83 -2.52 0.95
CA VAL A 60 12.27 -2.21 0.93
C VAL A 60 13.00 -3.05 -0.13
N ALA A 61 12.74 -4.36 -0.18
CA ALA A 61 13.37 -5.25 -1.16
C ALA A 61 13.02 -4.86 -2.61
N LEU A 62 11.75 -4.54 -2.87
CA LEU A 62 11.27 -4.15 -4.20
C LEU A 62 11.77 -2.75 -4.61
N ALA A 63 11.82 -1.79 -3.68
CA ALA A 63 12.41 -0.48 -3.92
C ALA A 63 13.90 -0.58 -4.29
N ALA A 64 14.66 -1.41 -3.58
CA ALA A 64 16.08 -1.63 -3.88
C ALA A 64 16.28 -2.28 -5.27
N ALA A 65 15.41 -3.22 -5.65
CA ALA A 65 15.46 -3.85 -6.97
C ALA A 65 15.09 -2.88 -8.11
N THR A 66 14.18 -1.94 -7.87
CA THR A 66 13.73 -0.96 -8.88
C THR A 66 14.62 0.28 -8.97
N ALA A 67 15.32 0.65 -7.90
CA ALA A 67 16.28 1.77 -7.90
C ALA A 67 17.41 1.56 -8.93
N GLY A 68 17.90 0.33 -9.07
CA GLY A 68 18.90 -0.02 -10.10
C GLY A 68 18.39 0.10 -11.55
N VAL A 69 17.07 0.17 -11.76
CA VAL A 69 16.44 0.34 -13.08
C VAL A 69 16.20 1.83 -13.39
N LYS A 70 15.88 2.64 -12.37
CA LYS A 70 15.62 4.09 -12.56
C LYS A 70 16.89 4.90 -12.88
N GLU A 71 18.06 4.49 -12.40
CA GLU A 71 19.32 5.21 -12.68
C GLU A 71 19.79 5.08 -14.14
N VAL A 72 19.35 4.06 -14.89
CA VAL A 72 19.74 3.86 -16.30
C VAL A 72 18.81 4.60 -17.28
N ALA A 73 17.65 5.05 -16.81
CA ALA A 73 16.62 5.70 -17.63
C ALA A 73 16.61 7.25 -17.53
N ALA A 74 17.57 7.84 -16.81
CA ALA A 74 17.72 9.29 -16.63
C ALA A 74 18.92 9.84 -17.40
#